data_AF-A0A1G9VD12-F1
#
_entry.id   AF-A0A1G9VD12-F1
#
_cell.length_a   1.000
_cell.length_b   1.000
_cell.length_c   1.000
_cell.angle_alpha   90.00
_cell.angle_beta   90.00
_cell.angle_gamma   90.00
#
_symmetry.space_group_name_H-M   'P 1'
#
loop_
_entity.id
_entity.type
_entity.pdbx_description
1 polymer ?
#
loop_
_entity_poly.entity_id
_entity_poly.type
_entity_poly.pdbx_seq_one_letter_code
_entity_poly.pdbx_strand_id
1 'polypeptide(L)'
;MITVQLQIILLITSIITFMVIINLIRKYNLELKYSLLWLFFCVVNVLLAAFSNIAIMIAELLSIKEPVNAIFLLSFIFQFFLIFSLTLTISRISNKFTQLVQEVGLLKKEVEQIKNTQLGER
;
A
#
# COMPACT_ATOMS: atom_id res chain seq x y z
N MET A 1 26.79 -16.03 -9.24
CA MET A 1 25.84 -17.12 -8.85
C MET A 1 25.24 -16.73 -7.52
N ILE A 2 23.91 -16.71 -7.41
CA ILE A 2 23.24 -16.46 -6.12
C ILE A 2 23.56 -17.66 -5.21
N THR A 3 24.17 -17.40 -4.06
CA THR A 3 24.43 -18.44 -3.06
C THR A 3 23.10 -18.97 -2.53
N VAL A 4 22.97 -20.29 -2.42
CA VAL A 4 21.74 -20.98 -1.97
C VAL A 4 21.22 -20.42 -0.63
N GLN A 5 22.12 -20.00 0.25
CA GLN A 5 21.80 -19.32 1.51
C GLN A 5 20.95 -18.04 1.29
N LEU A 6 21.34 -17.21 0.33
CA LEU A 6 20.68 -15.94 0.03
C LEU A 6 19.31 -16.19 -0.62
N GLN A 7 19.20 -17.23 -1.44
CA GLN A 7 17.94 -17.65 -2.04
C GLN A 7 16.94 -18.14 -0.98
N ILE A 8 17.38 -18.96 -0.01
CA ILE A 8 16.54 -19.44 1.09
C ILE A 8 16.06 -18.27 1.97
N ILE A 9 16.95 -17.34 2.31
CA ILE A 9 16.59 -16.16 3.13
C ILE A 9 15.55 -15.29 2.41
N LEU A 10 15.74 -15.03 1.12
CA LEU A 10 14.78 -14.26 0.32
C LEU A 10 13.41 -14.96 0.26
N LEU A 11 13.40 -16.27 0.07
CA LEU A 11 12.17 -17.06 -0.04
C LEU A 11 11.39 -17.06 1.28
N ILE A 12 12.06 -17.31 2.41
CA ILE A 12 11.44 -17.26 3.76
C ILE A 12 10.90 -15.86 4.05
N THR A 13 11.69 -14.82 3.80
CA THR A 13 11.29 -13.43 4.07
C THR A 13 10.07 -13.04 3.22
N SER A 14 10.04 -13.46 1.96
CA SER A 14 8.92 -13.19 1.05
C SER A 14 7.64 -13.90 1.49
N ILE A 15 7.73 -15.18 1.91
CA ILE A 15 6.58 -15.92 2.45
C ILE A 15 6.04 -15.28 3.73
N ILE A 16 6.91 -14.93 4.68
CA ILE A 16 6.50 -14.28 5.93
C ILE A 16 5.78 -12.96 5.62
N THR A 17 6.37 -12.14 4.74
CA THR A 17 5.79 -10.86 4.32
C THR A 17 4.41 -11.07 3.70
N PHE A 18 4.26 -12.07 2.83
CA PHE A 18 2.99 -12.41 2.21
C PHE A 18 1.92 -12.83 3.24
N MET A 19 2.28 -13.70 4.20
CA MET A 19 1.35 -14.11 5.27
C MET A 19 0.92 -12.93 6.15
N VAL A 20 1.86 -12.05 6.52
CA VAL A 20 1.57 -10.85 7.30
C VAL A 20 0.57 -9.95 6.57
N ILE A 21 0.74 -9.77 5.27
CA ILE A 21 -0.14 -8.92 4.45
C ILE A 21 -1.53 -9.52 4.33
N ILE A 22 -1.65 -10.82 4.06
CA ILE A 22 -2.94 -11.51 4.07
C ILE A 22 -3.63 -11.34 5.44
N ASN A 23 -2.88 -11.51 6.53
CA ASN A 23 -3.42 -11.35 7.87
C ASN A 23 -3.87 -9.91 8.13
N LEU A 24 -3.12 -8.90 7.68
CA LEU A 24 -3.53 -7.49 7.77
C LEU A 24 -4.81 -7.23 6.98
N ILE A 25 -4.90 -7.71 5.74
CA ILE A 25 -6.09 -7.55 4.89
C ILE A 25 -7.31 -8.15 5.58
N ARG A 26 -7.18 -9.37 6.12
CA ARG A 26 -8.26 -10.06 6.82
C ARG A 26 -8.62 -9.42 8.16
N LYS A 27 -7.64 -8.92 8.92
CA LYS A 27 -7.83 -8.36 10.25
C LYS A 27 -8.46 -6.95 10.22
N TYR A 28 -8.09 -6.13 9.24
CA TYR A 28 -8.51 -4.73 9.17
C TYR A 28 -9.68 -4.48 8.20
N ASN A 29 -10.30 -5.53 7.65
CA ASN A 29 -11.39 -5.43 6.65
C ASN A 29 -11.05 -4.42 5.54
N LEU A 30 -9.79 -4.43 5.08
CA LEU A 30 -9.36 -3.54 4.00
C LEU A 30 -10.20 -3.86 2.78
N GLU A 31 -10.94 -2.87 2.25
CA GLU A 31 -11.73 -3.11 1.03
C GLU A 31 -10.80 -3.65 -0.06
N LEU A 32 -11.24 -4.73 -0.73
CA LEU A 32 -10.46 -5.44 -1.75
C LEU A 32 -9.83 -4.50 -2.78
N LYS A 33 -10.48 -3.38 -3.08
CA LYS A 33 -9.99 -2.33 -3.99
C LYS A 33 -8.66 -1.71 -3.54
N TYR A 34 -8.44 -1.52 -2.24
CA TYR A 34 -7.22 -0.90 -1.70
C TYR A 34 -6.10 -1.92 -1.50
N SER A 35 -6.44 -3.18 -1.26
CA SER A 35 -5.48 -4.27 -1.06
C SER A 35 -5.04 -4.95 -2.37
N LEU A 36 -5.75 -4.72 -3.48
CA LEU A 36 -5.45 -5.33 -4.78
C LEU A 36 -4.03 -5.02 -5.27
N LEU A 37 -3.61 -3.76 -5.15
CA LEU A 37 -2.28 -3.31 -5.59
C LEU A 37 -1.17 -3.90 -4.70
N TRP A 38 -1.45 -4.03 -3.40
CA TRP A 38 -0.58 -4.70 -2.43
C TRP A 38 -0.44 -6.20 -2.71
N LEU A 39 -1.55 -6.89 -2.96
CA LEU A 39 -1.56 -8.32 -3.28
C LEU A 39 -0.82 -8.59 -4.60
N PHE A 40 -1.07 -7.77 -5.63
CA PHE A 40 -0.36 -7.85 -6.90
C PHE A 40 1.16 -7.69 -6.70
N PHE A 41 1.58 -6.69 -5.91
CA PHE A 41 2.99 -6.48 -5.61
C PHE A 41 3.64 -7.67 -4.91
N CYS A 42 2.97 -8.27 -3.92
CA CYS A 42 3.50 -9.45 -3.24
C CYS A 42 3.66 -10.63 -4.20
N VAL A 43 2.66 -10.89 -5.04
CA VAL A 43 2.71 -11.98 -6.02
C VAL A 43 3.86 -11.76 -7.00
N VAL A 44 4.02 -10.54 -7.51
CA VAL A 44 5.13 -10.18 -8.41
C VAL A 44 6.49 -10.37 -7.73
N ASN A 45 6.66 -9.93 -6.47
CA ASN A 45 7.92 -10.11 -5.75
C ASN A 45 8.23 -11.57 -5.43
N VAL A 46 7.23 -12.37 -5.03
CA VAL A 46 7.39 -13.81 -4.80
C VAL A 46 7.79 -14.51 -6.10
N LEU A 47 7.15 -14.18 -7.22
CA LEU A 47 7.50 -14.72 -8.54
C LEU A 47 8.94 -14.35 -8.93
N LEU A 48 9.34 -13.08 -8.77
CA LEU A 48 10.70 -12.64 -9.07
C LEU A 48 11.75 -13.35 -8.20
N ALA A 49 11.44 -13.58 -6.91
CA ALA A 49 12.35 -14.23 -5.97
C ALA A 49 12.42 -15.76 -6.16
N ALA A 50 11.31 -16.40 -6.52
CA ALA A 50 11.25 -17.86 -6.68
C ALA A 50 11.93 -18.33 -7.97
N PHE A 51 11.88 -17.53 -9.05
CA PHE A 51 12.37 -17.93 -10.36
C PHE A 51 13.65 -17.17 -10.75
N SER A 52 14.81 -17.77 -10.46
CA SER A 52 16.13 -17.19 -10.82
C SER A 52 16.27 -16.94 -12.33
N ASN A 53 15.60 -17.72 -13.18
CA ASN A 53 15.65 -17.53 -14.64
C ASN A 53 14.99 -16.22 -15.09
N ILE A 54 13.91 -15.79 -14.42
CA ILE A 54 13.24 -14.52 -14.73
C ILE A 54 14.16 -13.35 -14.37
N ALA A 55 14.83 -13.44 -13.23
CA ALA A 55 15.80 -12.44 -12.80
C ALA A 55 16.98 -12.31 -13.77
N ILE A 56 17.51 -13.44 -14.26
CA ILE A 56 18.60 -13.46 -15.25
C ILE A 56 18.13 -12.81 -16.57
N MET A 57 16.95 -13.18 -17.07
CA MET A 57 16.39 -12.61 -18.30
C MET A 57 16.21 -11.08 -18.21
N ILE A 58 15.70 -10.59 -17.08
CA ILE A 58 15.53 -9.15 -16.84
C ILE A 58 16.89 -8.45 -16.74
N ALA A 59 17.87 -9.08 -16.09
CA ALA A 59 19.21 -8.53 -15.96
C ALA A 59 19.93 -8.43 -17.31
N GLU A 60 19.78 -9.43 -18.17
CA GLU A 60 20.30 -9.40 -19.55
C GLU A 60 19.61 -8.30 -20.37
N LEU A 61 18.28 -8.19 -20.29
CA LEU A 61 17.51 -7.14 -20.98
C LEU A 61 17.94 -5.73 -20.56
N LEU A 62 18.24 -5.54 -19.27
CA LEU A 62 18.66 -4.25 -18.70
C LEU A 62 20.20 -4.06 -18.74
N SER A 63 20.95 -5.03 -19.28
CA SER A 63 22.43 -5.04 -19.26
C SER A 63 23.05 -4.87 -17.86
N ILE A 64 22.43 -5.48 -16.85
CA ILE A 64 22.88 -5.47 -15.46
C ILE A 64 23.70 -6.73 -15.19
N LYS A 65 24.93 -6.55 -14.71
CA LYS A 65 25.90 -7.64 -14.48
C LYS A 65 25.44 -8.69 -13.48
N GLU A 66 24.78 -8.29 -12.40
CA GLU A 66 24.30 -9.19 -11.34
C GLU A 66 22.77 -9.25 -11.34
N PRO A 67 22.16 -10.44 -11.54
CA PRO A 67 20.70 -10.59 -11.56
C PRO A 67 19.99 -10.06 -10.32
N VAL A 68 20.65 -10.16 -9.16
CA VAL A 68 20.15 -9.63 -7.88
C VAL A 68 19.93 -8.11 -7.95
N ASN A 69 20.82 -7.37 -8.61
CA ASN A 69 20.71 -5.92 -8.71
C ASN A 69 19.54 -5.51 -9.62
N ALA A 70 19.23 -6.31 -10.64
CA ALA A 70 18.07 -6.09 -11.52
C ALA A 70 16.75 -6.29 -10.76
N ILE A 71 16.66 -7.34 -9.93
CA ILE A 71 15.51 -7.56 -9.02
C ILE A 71 15.37 -6.36 -8.07
N PHE A 72 16.46 -5.94 -7.42
CA PHE A 72 16.42 -4.81 -6.50
C PHE A 72 15.93 -3.53 -7.15
N LEU A 73 16.42 -3.20 -8.36
CA LEU A 73 15.99 -2.03 -9.11
C LEU A 73 14.49 -2.10 -9.43
N LEU A 74 14.01 -3.25 -9.92
CA LEU A 74 12.60 -3.43 -10.27
C LEU A 74 11.70 -3.34 -9.03
N SER A 75 12.07 -4.02 -7.94
CA SER A 75 11.37 -3.94 -6.66
C SER A 75 11.33 -2.51 -6.13
N PHE A 76 12.40 -1.73 -6.31
CA PHE A 76 12.44 -0.32 -5.92
C PHE A 76 11.47 0.55 -6.74
N ILE A 77 11.45 0.38 -8.06
CA ILE A 77 10.49 1.08 -8.94
C ILE A 77 9.06 0.73 -8.56
N PHE A 78 8.75 -0.56 -8.32
CA PHE A 78 7.43 -0.96 -7.85
C PHE A 78 7.08 -0.37 -6.49
N GLN A 79 8.03 -0.32 -5.56
CA GLN A 79 7.83 0.27 -4.24
C GLN A 79 7.49 1.77 -4.35
N PHE A 80 8.10 2.49 -5.30
CA PHE A 80 7.76 3.87 -5.59
C PHE A 80 6.29 4.01 -6.02
N PHE A 81 5.80 3.16 -6.92
CA PHE A 81 4.39 3.14 -7.32
C PHE A 81 3.44 2.83 -6.15
N LEU A 82 3.83 1.91 -5.26
CA LEU A 82 3.08 1.60 -4.05
C LEU A 82 2.95 2.83 -3.13
N ILE A 83 4.08 3.48 -2.82
CA ILE A 83 4.09 4.67 -1.97
C ILE A 83 3.28 5.79 -2.62
N PHE A 84 3.41 5.99 -3.94
CA PHE A 84 2.62 6.97 -4.66
C PHE A 84 1.11 6.69 -4.59
N SER A 85 0.71 5.43 -4.76
CA SER A 85 -0.70 5.01 -4.62
C SER A 85 -1.24 5.27 -3.21
N LEU A 86 -0.43 4.99 -2.18
CA LEU A 86 -0.76 5.31 -0.79
C LEU A 86 -0.94 6.81 -0.59
N THR A 87 -0.02 7.64 -1.12
CA THR A 87 -0.12 9.10 -1.06
C THR A 87 -1.41 9.61 -1.71
N LEU A 88 -1.80 9.07 -2.87
CA LEU A 88 -3.07 9.42 -3.52
C LEU A 88 -4.29 9.04 -2.66
N THR A 89 -4.23 7.89 -2.00
CA THR A 89 -5.31 7.41 -1.14
C THR A 89 -5.45 8.31 0.10
N ILE A 90 -4.33 8.63 0.75
CA ILE A 90 -4.27 9.55 1.90
C ILE A 90 -4.78 10.93 1.51
N SER A 91 -4.38 11.45 0.35
CA SER A 91 -4.85 12.75 -0.16
C SER A 91 -6.37 12.80 -0.32
N ARG A 92 -6.98 11.75 -0.90
CA ARG A 92 -8.45 11.67 -1.03
C ARG A 92 -9.15 11.58 0.31
N ILE A 93 -8.60 10.82 1.25
CA ILE A 93 -9.15 10.70 2.60
C ILE A 93 -9.07 12.04 3.32
N SER A 94 -7.95 12.76 3.21
CA SER A 94 -7.78 14.09 3.79
C SER A 94 -8.83 15.08 3.29
N ASN A 95 -9.13 15.07 1.98
CA ASN A 95 -10.16 15.95 1.42
C ASN A 95 -11.55 15.64 1.98
N LYS A 96 -11.91 14.36 2.07
CA LYS A 96 -13.19 13.93 2.67
C LYS A 96 -13.26 14.26 4.16
N PHE A 97 -12.15 14.11 4.88
CA PHE A 97 -12.07 14.46 6.29
C PHE A 97 -12.33 15.95 6.51
N THR A 98 -11.71 16.82 5.71
CA THR A 98 -11.98 18.27 5.76
C THR A 98 -13.45 18.59 5.50
N GLN A 99 -14.07 17.98 4.49
CA GLN A 99 -15.49 18.15 4.20
C GLN A 99 -16.37 17.73 5.38
N LEU A 100 -16.08 16.58 5.98
CA LEU A 100 -16.81 16.08 7.15
C LEU A 100 -16.69 17.04 8.35
N VAL A 101 -15.49 17.57 8.60
CA VAL A 101 -15.27 18.57 9.67
C VAL A 101 -16.09 19.83 9.42
N GLN A 102 -16.18 20.28 8.16
CA GLN A 102 -17.00 21.44 7.78
C GLN A 102 -18.50 21.18 7.99
N GLU A 103 -19.01 20.03 7.57
CA GLU A 103 -20.41 19.65 7.79
C GLU A 103 -20.75 19.60 9.29
N VAL A 104 -19.89 18.99 10.12
CA VAL A 104 -20.05 18.98 11.58
C VAL A 104 -20.04 20.40 12.16
N GLY A 105 -19.21 21.29 11.63
CA GLY A 105 -19.16 22.70 12.03
C GLY A 105 -20.48 23.44 11.73
N LEU A 106 -21.04 23.25 10.54
CA LEU A 106 -22.34 23.83 10.15
C LEU A 106 -23.48 23.29 11.02
N LEU A 107 -23.53 21.96 11.22
CA LEU A 107 -24.51 21.31 12.10
C LEU A 107 -24.47 21.86 13.54
N LYS A 108 -23.28 22.06 14.11
CA LYS A 108 -23.13 22.66 15.45
C LYS A 108 -23.70 24.07 15.51
N LYS A 109 -23.46 24.87 14.47
CA LYS A 109 -23.97 26.24 14.39
C LYS A 109 -25.49 26.28 14.30
N GLU A 110 -26.10 25.40 13.50
CA GLU A 110 -27.56 25.29 13.40
C GLU A 110 -28.20 24.90 14.73
N VAL A 111 -27.61 23.93 15.44
CA VAL A 111 -28.08 23.53 16.78
C VAL A 111 -27.99 24.70 17.77
N GLU A 112 -26.91 25.48 17.73
CA GLU A 112 -26.75 26.66 18.58
C GLU A 112 -27.79 27.75 18.28
N GLN A 113 -28.08 27.98 17.00
CA GLN A 113 -29.12 28.93 16.57
C GLN A 113 -30.51 28.50 17.07
N ILE A 114 -30.88 27.22 16.90
CA ILE A 114 -32.15 26.68 17.39
C ILE A 114 -32.29 26.87 18.91
N LYS A 115 -31.21 26.58 19.65
CA LYS A 115 -31.19 26.75 21.11
C LYS A 115 -31.38 28.21 21.52
N ASN A 116 -30.73 29.15 20.82
CA ASN A 116 -30.83 30.57 21.11
C ASN A 116 -32.22 31.14 20.78
N THR A 117 -32.86 30.70 19.68
CA THR A 117 -34.24 31.08 19.36
C THR A 117 -35.23 30.62 20.44
N GLN A 118 -35.09 29.38 20.92
CA GLN A 118 -35.95 28.85 21.99
C GLN A 118 -35.75 29.52 23.36
N LEU A 119 -34.55 30.07 23.62
CA LEU A 119 -34.26 30.82 24.83
C LEU A 119 -34.75 32.28 24.77
N GLY A 120 -34.83 32.88 23.57
CA GLY A 120 -35.36 34.23 23.39
C GLY A 120 -36.89 34.33 23.44
N GLU A 121 -37.60 33.21 23.30
CA GLU A 121 -39.07 33.13 23.39
C GLU A 121 -39.60 32.84 24.81
N ARG A 122 -38.74 32.70 25.81
CA ARG A 122 -39.10 32.51 27.23
C ARG A 122 -38.76 33.73 28.06
#